data_AF-A0ABF7PJG7-F1
#
_entry.id   AF-A0ABF7PJG7-F1
#
_cell.length_a   1.000
_cell.length_b   1.000
_cell.length_c   1.000
_cell.angle_alpha   90.00
_cell.angle_beta   90.00
_cell.angle_gamma   90.00
#
_symmetry.space_group_name_H-M   'P 1'
#
loop_
_entity.id
_entity.type
_entity.pdbx_description
1 polymer ?
#
loop_
_entity_poly.entity_id
_entity_poly.type
_entity_poly.pdbx_seq_one_letter_code
_entity_poly.pdbx_strand_id
1 'polypeptide(L)'
;MKKLLVFLVALLFSSSLAAHGPFNAQGFTDFDSLSGTSTTWVNELGSVMTIDVDRKGGVTGYFVNNAPGTGCRGLPYDLSGHAHGSTIAFSVVWSNGIADCRSATSWAGYARKTFGGGVQIVTQWSLAFVGKAGGKIETGQNVFTYQAYDAQPSPADK
;
A
#
# COMPACT_ATOMS: atom_id res chain seq x y z
N MET A 1 -22.78 -61.12 -4.52
CA MET A 1 -23.09 -59.82 -3.90
C MET A 1 -22.13 -58.78 -4.46
N LYS A 2 -22.66 -57.82 -5.21
CA LYS A 2 -21.94 -56.72 -5.89
C LYS A 2 -21.30 -55.79 -4.84
N LYS A 3 -20.02 -55.43 -4.98
CA LYS A 3 -19.47 -54.24 -4.34
C LYS A 3 -18.90 -53.31 -5.40
N LEU A 4 -19.39 -52.09 -5.30
CA LEU A 4 -19.38 -50.98 -6.23
C LEU A 4 -17.96 -50.37 -6.31
N LEU A 5 -17.43 -50.21 -7.52
CA LEU A 5 -16.19 -49.48 -7.77
C LEU A 5 -16.54 -47.99 -7.89
N VAL A 6 -16.13 -47.18 -6.92
CA VAL A 6 -16.30 -45.72 -6.96
C VAL A 6 -15.01 -45.11 -7.53
N PHE A 7 -15.10 -44.53 -8.72
CA PHE A 7 -14.03 -43.71 -9.29
C PHE A 7 -14.13 -42.29 -8.71
N LEU A 8 -13.13 -41.88 -7.94
CA LEU A 8 -12.97 -40.50 -7.47
C LEU A 8 -12.17 -39.72 -8.53
N VAL A 9 -12.84 -38.89 -9.33
CA VAL A 9 -12.17 -37.95 -10.24
C VAL A 9 -11.83 -36.69 -9.45
N ALA A 10 -10.57 -36.53 -9.06
CA ALA A 10 -10.06 -35.30 -8.46
C ALA A 10 -9.80 -34.27 -9.58
N LEU A 11 -10.73 -33.32 -9.75
CA LEU A 11 -10.52 -32.11 -10.55
C LEU A 11 -9.57 -31.18 -9.79
N LEU A 12 -8.29 -31.24 -10.13
CA LEU A 12 -7.30 -30.25 -9.70
C LEU A 12 -7.54 -28.97 -10.49
N PHE A 13 -8.22 -27.99 -9.88
CA PHE A 13 -8.16 -26.61 -10.36
C PHE A 13 -6.76 -26.08 -10.07
N SER A 14 -5.89 -26.15 -11.08
CA SER A 14 -4.61 -25.46 -11.06
C SER A 14 -4.85 -23.96 -11.24
N SER A 15 -5.18 -23.28 -10.15
CA SER A 15 -5.12 -21.83 -10.08
C SER A 15 -3.66 -21.43 -10.21
N SER A 16 -3.21 -21.12 -11.42
CA SER A 16 -1.94 -20.42 -11.63
C SER A 16 -2.05 -19.05 -10.97
N LEU A 17 -1.64 -18.95 -9.70
CA LEU A 17 -1.19 -17.68 -9.14
C LEU A 17 0.00 -17.27 -9.98
N ALA A 18 -0.23 -16.42 -10.99
CA ALA A 18 0.86 -15.73 -11.64
C ALA A 18 1.60 -14.98 -10.53
N ALA A 19 2.83 -15.42 -10.25
CA ALA A 19 3.72 -14.68 -9.39
C ALA A 19 3.98 -13.34 -10.10
N HIS A 20 3.35 -12.29 -9.61
CA HIS A 20 3.61 -10.95 -10.10
C HIS A 20 5.06 -10.64 -9.70
N GLY A 21 5.94 -10.54 -10.69
CA GLY A 21 7.34 -10.21 -10.48
C GLY A 21 7.48 -8.83 -9.82
N PRO A 22 8.61 -8.55 -9.16
CA PRO A 22 8.83 -7.26 -8.51
C PRO A 22 8.75 -6.13 -9.55
N PHE A 23 8.06 -5.04 -9.19
CA PHE A 23 7.97 -3.86 -10.03
C PHE A 23 9.37 -3.27 -10.26
N ASN A 24 9.72 -3.04 -11.54
CA ASN A 24 10.96 -2.41 -11.94
C ASN A 24 10.80 -0.87 -11.96
N ALA A 25 11.48 -0.18 -11.05
CA ALA A 25 11.41 1.28 -10.90
C ALA A 25 11.80 2.05 -12.17
N GLN A 26 12.71 1.53 -13.00
CA GLN A 26 13.11 2.17 -14.25
C GLN A 26 11.94 2.17 -15.27
N GLY A 27 11.07 1.16 -15.21
CA GLY A 27 9.87 1.01 -16.03
C GLY A 27 8.71 1.91 -15.62
N PHE A 28 8.81 2.66 -14.51
CA PHE A 28 7.76 3.58 -14.09
C PHE A 28 7.49 4.65 -15.14
N THR A 29 6.24 4.83 -15.55
CA THR A 29 5.80 5.98 -16.37
C THR A 29 4.84 6.85 -15.58
N ASP A 30 3.92 6.20 -14.88
CA ASP A 30 2.80 6.76 -14.12
C ASP A 30 2.19 5.67 -13.22
N PHE A 31 1.10 5.97 -12.52
CA PHE A 31 0.45 4.98 -11.66
C PHE A 31 -0.21 3.82 -12.42
N ASP A 32 -0.55 3.99 -13.70
CA ASP A 32 -1.10 2.91 -14.53
C ASP A 32 -0.03 1.82 -14.77
N SER A 33 1.25 2.20 -14.82
CA SER A 33 2.37 1.26 -14.88
C SER A 33 2.53 0.35 -13.65
N LEU A 34 1.84 0.67 -12.55
CA LEU A 34 1.78 -0.17 -11.35
C LEU A 34 0.64 -1.20 -11.40
N SER A 35 -0.24 -1.12 -12.40
CA SER A 35 -1.46 -1.91 -12.40
C SER A 35 -1.19 -3.42 -12.37
N GLY A 36 -1.93 -4.11 -11.50
CA GLY A 36 -1.75 -5.55 -11.27
C GLY A 36 -0.51 -5.91 -10.43
N THR A 37 0.21 -4.94 -9.88
CA THR A 37 1.34 -5.20 -8.97
C THR A 37 1.14 -4.48 -7.64
N SER A 38 1.37 -5.20 -6.53
CA SER A 38 1.40 -4.60 -5.21
C SER A 38 2.75 -3.94 -4.96
N THR A 39 2.75 -2.67 -4.55
CA THR A 39 3.98 -1.88 -4.38
C THR A 39 4.08 -1.31 -2.98
N THR A 40 5.27 -1.36 -2.39
CA THR A 40 5.54 -0.87 -1.05
C THR A 40 6.34 0.43 -1.10
N TRP A 41 6.00 1.36 -0.23
CA TRP A 41 6.58 2.69 -0.17
C TRP A 41 6.85 3.09 1.27
N VAL A 42 7.98 3.78 1.50
CA VAL A 42 8.41 4.21 2.84
C VAL A 42 8.62 5.72 2.84
N ASN A 43 8.06 6.43 3.80
CA ASN A 43 8.30 7.87 3.95
C ASN A 43 9.51 8.19 4.84
N GLU A 44 9.85 9.47 4.93
CA GLU A 44 11.00 9.97 5.70
C GLU A 44 10.91 9.72 7.22
N LEU A 45 9.73 9.36 7.74
CA LEU A 45 9.50 9.00 9.14
C LEU A 45 9.46 7.48 9.36
N GLY A 46 9.71 6.68 8.33
CA GLY A 46 9.68 5.21 8.37
C GLY A 46 8.28 4.60 8.36
N SER A 47 7.23 5.41 8.14
CA SER A 47 5.89 4.88 7.89
C SER A 47 5.86 4.17 6.54
N VAL A 48 5.13 3.07 6.47
CA VAL A 48 5.08 2.18 5.29
C VAL A 48 3.67 2.17 4.73
N MET A 49 3.52 2.26 3.41
CA MET A 49 2.28 1.92 2.74
C MET A 49 2.52 0.86 1.69
N THR A 50 1.56 -0.05 1.55
CA THR A 50 1.50 -0.99 0.43
C THR A 50 0.21 -0.71 -0.31
N ILE A 51 0.32 -0.49 -1.62
CA ILE A 51 -0.81 -0.12 -2.47
C ILE A 51 -0.91 -1.03 -3.70
N ASP A 52 -2.15 -1.30 -4.08
CA ASP A 52 -2.55 -1.88 -5.35
C ASP A 52 -3.30 -0.79 -6.13
N VAL A 53 -2.91 -0.60 -7.40
CA VAL A 53 -3.57 0.31 -8.34
C VAL A 53 -4.32 -0.53 -9.37
N ASP A 54 -5.63 -0.34 -9.50
CA ASP A 54 -6.40 -1.02 -10.54
C ASP A 54 -6.32 -0.28 -11.89
N ARG A 55 -6.84 -0.91 -12.95
CA ARG A 55 -6.79 -0.34 -14.31
C ARG A 55 -7.66 0.90 -14.53
N LYS A 56 -8.48 1.27 -13.55
CA LYS A 56 -9.33 2.47 -13.54
C LYS A 56 -8.72 3.56 -12.64
N GLY A 57 -7.54 3.31 -12.06
CA GLY A 57 -6.88 4.22 -11.14
C GLY A 57 -7.36 4.10 -9.69
N GLY A 58 -8.23 3.13 -9.36
CA GLY A 58 -8.60 2.86 -7.97
C GLY A 58 -7.38 2.42 -7.16
N VAL A 59 -7.14 3.08 -6.03
CA VAL A 59 -6.03 2.76 -5.13
C VAL A 59 -6.59 2.11 -3.87
N THR A 60 -6.07 0.95 -3.52
CA THR A 60 -6.40 0.24 -2.27
C THR A 60 -5.12 -0.27 -1.61
N GLY A 61 -5.18 -0.57 -0.31
CA GLY A 61 -4.06 -1.19 0.38
C GLY A 61 -4.08 -0.89 1.88
N TYR A 62 -2.91 -0.84 2.49
CA TYR A 62 -2.77 -0.53 3.91
C TYR A 62 -1.63 0.44 4.19
N PHE A 63 -1.77 1.15 5.29
CA PHE A 63 -0.79 2.08 5.83
C PHE A 63 -0.40 1.69 7.26
N VAL A 64 0.90 1.62 7.52
CA VAL A 64 1.47 1.41 8.86
C VAL A 64 2.18 2.69 9.26
N ASN A 65 1.61 3.40 10.23
CA ASN A 65 2.22 4.60 10.78
C ASN A 65 3.37 4.25 11.73
N ASN A 66 4.52 4.90 11.55
CA ASN A 66 5.69 4.80 12.43
C ASN A 66 6.20 6.17 12.91
N ALA A 67 5.46 7.26 12.66
CA ALA A 67 5.89 8.60 13.00
C ALA A 67 6.14 8.79 14.52
N PRO A 68 7.30 9.35 14.93
CA PRO A 68 7.60 9.71 16.31
C PRO A 68 6.49 10.52 16.98
N GLY A 69 6.17 10.20 18.25
CA GLY A 69 5.21 10.98 19.05
C GLY A 69 3.73 10.82 18.69
N THR A 70 3.37 9.95 17.75
CA THR A 70 1.98 9.70 17.33
C THR A 70 1.39 8.44 17.95
N GLY A 71 0.06 8.39 18.06
CA GLY A 71 -0.70 7.16 18.33
C GLY A 71 -0.83 6.28 17.09
N CYS A 72 -1.56 5.17 17.20
CA CYS A 72 -1.87 4.30 16.06
C CYS A 72 -0.64 3.81 15.29
N ARG A 73 0.45 3.50 16.02
CA ARG A 73 1.73 3.08 15.43
C ARG A 73 1.85 1.57 15.27
N GLY A 74 2.59 1.14 14.25
CA GLY A 74 2.99 -0.27 14.07
C GLY A 74 1.83 -1.22 13.73
N LEU A 75 0.64 -0.69 13.46
CA LEU A 75 -0.54 -1.45 13.06
C LEU A 75 -0.95 -1.05 11.63
N PRO A 76 -1.47 -1.97 10.82
CA PRO A 76 -2.01 -1.66 9.50
C PRO A 76 -3.39 -1.00 9.62
N TYR A 77 -3.62 0.02 8.82
CA TYR A 77 -4.92 0.68 8.61
C TYR A 77 -5.25 0.69 7.13
N ASP A 78 -6.52 0.50 6.79
CA ASP A 78 -6.94 0.50 5.39
C ASP A 78 -6.67 1.86 4.74
N LEU A 79 -6.14 1.80 3.52
CA LEU A 79 -5.88 2.93 2.66
C LEU A 79 -6.76 2.79 1.42
N SER A 80 -7.41 3.88 1.03
CA SER A 80 -8.20 3.95 -0.20
C SER A 80 -7.99 5.28 -0.91
N GLY A 81 -8.10 5.30 -2.24
CA GLY A 81 -7.83 6.50 -3.01
C GLY A 81 -8.03 6.33 -4.51
N HIS A 82 -7.49 7.28 -5.26
CA HIS A 82 -7.48 7.28 -6.71
C HIS A 82 -6.16 7.87 -7.24
N ALA A 83 -5.65 7.30 -8.33
CA ALA A 83 -4.53 7.80 -9.09
C ALA A 83 -4.93 8.07 -10.54
N HIS A 84 -4.30 9.05 -11.19
CA HIS A 84 -4.53 9.34 -12.60
C HIS A 84 -3.26 9.93 -13.22
N GLY A 85 -2.70 9.26 -14.22
CA GLY A 85 -1.36 9.58 -14.70
C GLY A 85 -0.37 9.57 -13.54
N SER A 86 0.40 10.64 -13.36
CA SER A 86 1.38 10.74 -12.27
C SER A 86 0.81 11.32 -10.97
N THR A 87 -0.48 11.63 -10.85
CA THR A 87 -1.07 12.17 -9.62
C THR A 87 -1.78 11.10 -8.81
N ILE A 88 -1.83 11.28 -7.49
CA ILE A 88 -2.51 10.37 -6.56
C ILE A 88 -3.11 11.15 -5.40
N ALA A 89 -4.27 10.68 -4.93
CA ALA A 89 -4.83 11.06 -3.64
C ALA A 89 -5.33 9.82 -2.92
N PHE A 90 -5.08 9.73 -1.62
CA PHE A 90 -5.54 8.62 -0.80
C PHE A 90 -5.81 9.07 0.63
N SER A 91 -6.59 8.28 1.35
CA SER A 91 -7.01 8.55 2.72
C SER A 91 -6.87 7.31 3.58
N VAL A 92 -6.61 7.55 4.87
CA VAL A 92 -6.56 6.56 5.93
C VAL A 92 -7.43 7.06 7.08
N VAL A 93 -8.35 6.22 7.54
CA VAL A 93 -9.06 6.41 8.82
C VAL A 93 -8.28 5.65 9.88
N TRP A 94 -7.92 6.33 10.97
CA TRP A 94 -7.06 5.75 12.01
C TRP A 94 -7.85 4.90 13.01
N SER A 95 -8.56 3.89 12.50
CA SER A 95 -9.28 2.88 13.27
C SER A 95 -9.21 1.53 12.55
N ASN A 96 -8.85 0.45 13.26
CA ASN A 96 -8.70 -0.89 12.66
C ASN A 96 -9.22 -2.03 13.56
N GLY A 97 -10.10 -1.72 14.52
CA GLY A 97 -10.62 -2.70 15.48
C GLY A 97 -9.66 -3.08 16.63
N ILE A 98 -8.37 -2.76 16.52
CA ILE A 98 -7.37 -2.91 17.59
C ILE A 98 -7.10 -1.57 18.27
N ALA A 99 -6.96 -0.51 17.48
CA ALA A 99 -6.76 0.85 17.95
C ALA A 99 -7.67 1.83 17.19
N ASP A 100 -8.04 2.91 17.87
CA ASP A 100 -8.82 4.03 17.31
C ASP A 100 -8.25 5.36 17.81
N CYS A 101 -7.67 6.14 16.89
CA CYS A 101 -7.16 7.47 17.17
C CYS A 101 -8.16 8.60 16.90
N ARG A 102 -9.40 8.26 16.50
CA ARG A 102 -10.49 9.21 16.24
C ARG A 102 -10.08 10.35 15.31
N SER A 103 -9.39 9.98 14.24
CA SER A 103 -8.83 10.90 13.26
C SER A 103 -8.77 10.26 11.87
N ALA A 104 -8.59 11.09 10.85
CA ALA A 104 -8.37 10.65 9.49
C ALA A 104 -7.35 11.57 8.81
N THR A 105 -6.52 11.00 7.95
CA THR A 105 -5.56 11.75 7.14
C THR A 105 -5.82 11.50 5.66
N SER A 106 -5.75 12.56 4.88
CA SER A 106 -5.74 12.48 3.41
C SER A 106 -4.43 13.06 2.88
N TRP A 107 -3.86 12.38 1.89
CA TRP A 107 -2.69 12.81 1.14
C TRP A 107 -3.10 13.07 -0.31
N ALA A 108 -2.51 14.09 -0.91
CA ALA A 108 -2.60 14.35 -2.35
C ALA A 108 -1.23 14.77 -2.87
N GLY A 109 -0.88 14.30 -4.07
CA GLY A 109 0.48 14.47 -4.57
C GLY A 109 0.70 13.91 -5.96
N TYR A 110 1.98 13.72 -6.28
CA TYR A 110 2.42 13.21 -7.56
C TYR A 110 3.67 12.34 -7.43
N ALA A 111 3.81 11.40 -8.37
CA ALA A 111 4.99 10.57 -8.52
C ALA A 111 6.05 11.24 -9.39
N ARG A 112 7.32 10.98 -9.10
CA ARG A 112 8.48 11.41 -9.90
C ARG A 112 9.59 10.38 -9.86
N LYS A 113 10.39 10.30 -10.94
CA LYS A 113 11.67 9.58 -10.93
C LYS A 113 12.73 10.39 -10.18
N THR A 114 13.66 9.70 -9.54
CA THR A 114 14.86 10.30 -8.94
C THR A 114 16.06 10.13 -9.87
N PHE A 115 17.10 10.94 -9.68
CA PHE A 115 18.32 10.88 -10.48
C PHE A 115 19.02 9.49 -10.43
N GLY A 116 18.80 8.72 -9.37
CA GLY A 116 19.31 7.35 -9.20
C GLY A 116 18.42 6.24 -9.77
N GLY A 117 17.38 6.58 -10.53
CA GLY A 117 16.46 5.59 -11.12
C GLY A 117 15.40 5.03 -10.16
N GLY A 118 15.26 5.61 -8.96
CA GLY A 118 14.18 5.31 -8.04
C GLY A 118 12.90 6.09 -8.36
N VAL A 119 11.82 5.78 -7.65
CA VAL A 119 10.53 6.47 -7.76
C VAL A 119 10.13 7.02 -6.39
N GLN A 120 9.62 8.24 -6.38
CA GLN A 120 9.08 8.89 -5.19
C GLN A 120 7.65 9.38 -5.43
N ILE A 121 6.83 9.41 -4.38
CA ILE A 121 5.54 10.09 -4.34
C ILE A 121 5.66 11.26 -3.36
N VAL A 122 5.57 12.47 -3.89
CA VAL A 122 5.64 13.72 -3.11
C VAL A 122 4.22 14.16 -2.80
N THR A 123 3.90 14.31 -1.52
CA THR A 123 2.53 14.57 -1.06
C THR A 123 2.45 15.76 -0.11
N GLN A 124 1.31 16.44 -0.14
CA GLN A 124 0.82 17.21 0.99
C GLN A 124 -0.26 16.40 1.70
N TRP A 125 -0.39 16.57 3.00
CA TRP A 125 -1.43 15.90 3.79
C TRP A 125 -2.19 16.87 4.68
N SER A 126 -3.41 16.45 5.03
CA SER A 126 -4.25 17.06 6.05
C SER A 126 -4.76 15.98 7.00
N LEU A 127 -4.48 16.14 8.30
CA LEU A 127 -4.93 15.29 9.39
C LEU A 127 -6.07 16.00 10.12
N ALA A 128 -7.27 15.46 10.04
CA ALA A 128 -8.41 15.90 10.83
C ALA A 128 -8.50 15.07 12.12
N PHE A 129 -8.58 15.73 13.27
CA PHE A 129 -8.65 15.07 14.58
C PHE A 129 -9.42 15.90 15.61
N VAL A 130 -9.78 15.30 16.74
CA VAL A 130 -10.46 15.98 17.85
C VAL A 130 -9.44 16.38 18.92
N GLY A 131 -9.20 17.68 19.06
CA GLY A 131 -8.41 18.26 20.15
C GLY A 131 -9.26 18.68 21.35
N LYS A 132 -8.61 19.26 22.38
CA LYS A 132 -9.29 19.71 23.63
C LYS A 132 -10.44 20.72 23.40
N ALA A 133 -10.31 21.56 22.37
CA ALA A 133 -11.27 22.61 22.05
C ALA A 133 -12.19 22.26 20.86
N GLY A 134 -12.20 21.00 20.41
CA GLY A 134 -12.97 20.54 19.26
C GLY A 134 -12.11 20.09 18.08
N GLY A 135 -12.73 20.00 16.90
CA GLY A 135 -12.09 19.55 15.67
C GLY A 135 -10.93 20.46 15.24
N LYS A 136 -9.84 19.84 14.79
CA LYS A 136 -8.65 20.51 14.28
C LYS A 136 -8.20 19.86 12.99
N ILE A 137 -7.50 20.65 12.17
CA ILE A 137 -6.77 20.16 11.00
C ILE A 137 -5.31 20.55 11.17
N GLU A 138 -4.43 19.55 11.10
CA GLU A 138 -3.00 19.74 10.91
C GLU A 138 -2.64 19.43 9.47
N THR A 139 -1.57 20.05 8.96
CA THR A 139 -1.09 19.82 7.60
C THR A 139 0.40 19.55 7.60
N GLY A 140 0.88 18.92 6.54
CA GLY A 140 2.30 18.68 6.35
C GLY A 140 2.59 18.08 4.99
N GLN A 141 3.79 17.53 4.86
CA GLN A 141 4.28 16.89 3.65
C GLN A 141 4.89 15.54 4.00
N ASN A 142 4.81 14.60 3.07
CA ASN A 142 5.58 13.36 3.11
C ASN A 142 6.15 13.08 1.72
N VAL A 143 7.35 12.47 1.69
CA VAL A 143 7.94 11.92 0.47
C VAL A 143 8.10 10.43 0.65
N PHE A 144 7.25 9.67 -0.04
CA PHE A 144 7.31 8.22 -0.05
C PHE A 144 8.28 7.75 -1.12
N THR A 145 9.22 6.87 -0.78
CA THR A 145 10.16 6.26 -1.74
C THR A 145 9.76 4.81 -1.98
N TYR A 146 9.73 4.38 -3.24
CA TYR A 146 9.46 2.99 -3.60
C TYR A 146 10.52 2.07 -2.98
N GLN A 147 10.05 1.03 -2.30
CA GLN A 147 10.90 -0.03 -1.76
C GLN A 147 10.81 -1.23 -2.69
N ALA A 148 11.89 -1.50 -3.43
CA ALA A 148 12.00 -2.72 -4.21
C ALA A 148 11.92 -3.94 -3.28
N TYR A 149 11.20 -4.97 -3.70
CA TYR A 149 11.32 -6.29 -3.11
C TYR A 149 12.71 -6.81 -3.47
N ASP A 150 13.67 -6.65 -2.57
CA ASP A 150 14.85 -7.50 -2.61
C ASP A 150 14.32 -8.92 -2.38
N ALA A 151 14.64 -9.85 -3.28
CA ALA A 151 14.42 -11.25 -3.03
C ALA A 151 15.16 -11.58 -1.72
N GLN A 152 14.45 -11.63 -0.60
CA GLN A 152 15.01 -12.17 0.63
C GLN A 152 15.46 -13.60 0.28
N PRO A 153 16.74 -13.96 0.52
CA PRO A 153 17.12 -15.36 0.40
C PRO A 153 16.18 -16.17 1.26
N SER A 154 15.72 -17.29 0.70
CA SER A 154 14.78 -18.17 1.36
C SER A 154 15.30 -18.51 2.76
N PRO A 155 14.46 -18.61 3.80
CA PRO A 155 14.86 -19.18 5.08
C PRO A 155 15.46 -20.59 4.95
N ALA A 156 15.29 -21.26 3.81
CA ALA A 156 15.90 -22.55 3.48
C ALA A 156 17.38 -22.46 3.06
N ASP A 157 17.96 -21.26 2.92
CA ASP A 157 19.36 -21.06 2.53
C ASP A 157 20.29 -20.74 3.73
N LYS A 158 19.84 -21.04 4.96
CA LYS A 158 20.66 -21.05 6.18
C LYS A 158 20.65 -22.43 6.83
#